data_AF-A0A817BTT2-F1
#
_entry.id   AF-A0A817BTT2-F1
#
_cell.length_a   1.000
_cell.length_b   1.000
_cell.length_c   1.000
_cell.angle_alpha   90.00
_cell.angle_beta   90.00
_cell.angle_gamma   90.00
#
_symmetry.space_group_name_H-M   'P 1'
#
loop_
_entity.id
_entity.type
_entity.pdbx_description
1 polymer ?
#
loop_
_entity_poly.entity_id
_entity_poly.type
_entity_poly.pdbx_seq_one_letter_code
_entity_poly.pdbx_strand_id
1 'polypeptide(L)'
;MESRQLISSTTSLPSTSINSTEKQSSHTNSSISTNKSSFVVLNNNTDRALTHDEKGTRAECYWAMATIHLGFSYASSKNIPELFTLMFPDSKIAADYAMKHRKLSYVISHGTGHFFIRELVKDVNKAPSYSLLFDETTIVGVRKQLDLHIRY
;
A
#
# COMPACT_ATOMS: atom_id res chain seq x y z
N MET A 1 24.91 -61.77 6.38
CA MET A 1 25.63 -61.06 5.29
C MET A 1 26.46 -59.98 5.94
N GLU A 2 27.77 -60.17 6.00
CA GLU A 2 28.72 -59.22 6.59
C GLU A 2 29.64 -58.64 5.52
N SER A 3 30.07 -57.40 5.74
CA SER A 3 31.38 -56.83 5.39
C SER A 3 31.83 -56.72 3.92
N ARG A 4 32.02 -55.47 3.46
CA ARG A 4 33.32 -54.95 2.93
C ARG A 4 33.29 -53.41 2.66
N GLN A 5 34.37 -52.72 3.03
CA GLN A 5 34.73 -51.35 2.59
C GLN A 5 35.63 -51.38 1.34
N LEU A 6 36.30 -50.25 1.01
CA LEU A 6 37.27 -49.92 -0.08
C LEU A 6 36.61 -49.20 -1.28
N ILE A 7 37.16 -48.15 -1.95
CA ILE A 7 38.40 -47.33 -1.79
C ILE A 7 38.14 -45.89 -2.34
N SER A 8 38.95 -44.89 -1.95
CA SER A 8 38.94 -43.49 -2.46
C SER A 8 39.72 -43.28 -3.78
N SER A 9 39.37 -42.26 -4.58
CA SER A 9 40.34 -41.62 -5.49
C SER A 9 40.06 -40.13 -5.74
N THR A 10 41.14 -39.37 -5.89
CA THR A 10 41.19 -37.90 -6.04
C THR A 10 41.75 -37.51 -7.42
N THR A 11 41.18 -36.49 -8.08
CA THR A 11 41.88 -35.75 -9.14
C THR A 11 41.42 -34.29 -9.21
N SER A 12 42.28 -33.41 -9.75
CA SER A 12 42.33 -31.97 -9.45
C SER A 12 42.43 -31.07 -10.68
N LEU A 13 41.80 -29.88 -10.62
CA LEU A 13 42.18 -28.60 -11.28
C LEU A 13 42.28 -28.59 -12.84
N PRO A 14 42.41 -27.43 -13.54
CA PRO A 14 42.69 -26.06 -13.09
C PRO A 14 41.76 -24.93 -13.61
N SER A 15 42.08 -23.71 -13.20
CA SER A 15 41.50 -22.41 -13.57
C SER A 15 41.97 -21.86 -14.93
N THR A 16 41.18 -20.99 -15.57
CA THR A 16 41.68 -19.85 -16.39
C THR A 16 40.66 -18.71 -16.42
N SER A 17 41.14 -17.48 -16.26
CA SER A 17 40.37 -16.23 -16.33
C SER A 17 40.59 -15.50 -17.65
N ILE A 18 39.55 -14.90 -18.24
CA ILE A 18 39.68 -13.94 -19.34
C ILE A 18 38.84 -12.70 -19.04
N ASN A 19 39.45 -11.53 -19.26
CA ASN A 19 38.85 -10.22 -19.13
C ASN A 19 38.80 -9.59 -20.53
N SER A 20 37.68 -9.00 -20.95
CA SER A 20 37.61 -8.24 -22.20
C SER A 20 36.69 -7.02 -22.09
N THR A 21 37.27 -5.87 -22.45
CA THR A 21 36.63 -4.55 -22.46
C THR A 21 36.02 -4.28 -23.83
N GLU A 22 34.81 -3.74 -23.92
CA GLU A 22 34.37 -3.08 -25.16
C GLU A 22 33.38 -1.92 -24.96
N LYS A 23 33.20 -1.13 -26.04
CA LYS A 23 32.85 0.29 -26.01
C LYS A 23 31.35 0.61 -26.03
N GLN A 24 31.07 1.82 -25.52
CA GLN A 24 29.94 2.71 -25.83
C GLN A 24 29.04 2.35 -27.03
N SER A 25 27.73 2.40 -26.82
CA SER A 25 26.78 2.88 -27.83
C SER A 25 25.71 3.77 -27.21
N SER A 26 25.45 4.90 -27.86
CA SER A 26 24.48 5.91 -27.43
C SER A 26 23.13 5.68 -28.10
N HIS A 27 22.08 5.40 -27.33
CA HIS A 27 20.71 5.40 -27.84
C HIS A 27 19.82 6.36 -27.05
N THR A 28 19.53 7.48 -27.72
CA THR A 28 18.40 8.36 -27.43
C THR A 28 17.10 7.57 -27.49
N ASN A 29 16.44 7.39 -26.34
CA ASN A 29 15.08 6.89 -26.30
C ASN A 29 14.11 8.03 -25.99
N SER A 30 13.14 8.15 -26.89
CA SER A 30 12.10 9.15 -26.98
C SER A 30 11.24 9.28 -25.72
N SER A 31 10.69 10.49 -25.55
CA SER A 31 9.71 10.84 -24.52
C SER A 31 8.43 10.01 -24.66
N ILE A 32 8.31 8.94 -23.87
CA ILE A 32 7.03 8.26 -23.67
C ILE A 32 6.29 8.99 -22.53
N SER A 33 5.36 9.85 -22.93
CA SER A 33 4.36 10.46 -22.04
C SER A 33 3.43 9.37 -21.49
N THR A 34 3.86 8.72 -20.40
CA THR A 34 2.95 7.95 -19.55
C THR A 34 2.32 8.90 -18.56
N ASN A 35 1.00 9.06 -18.62
CA ASN A 35 0.20 9.68 -17.57
C ASN A 35 0.28 8.81 -16.31
N LYS A 36 1.39 8.95 -15.57
CA LYS A 36 1.51 8.42 -14.23
C LYS A 36 0.55 9.20 -13.35
N SER A 37 -0.39 8.49 -12.73
CA SER A 37 -1.16 9.01 -11.61
C SER A 37 -0.19 9.70 -10.64
N SER A 38 -0.36 11.01 -10.47
CA SER A 38 0.53 11.86 -9.70
C SER A 38 0.29 11.64 -8.22
N PHE A 39 0.80 10.53 -7.70
CA PHE A 39 1.02 10.39 -6.27
C PHE A 39 1.89 11.57 -5.84
N VAL A 40 1.35 12.41 -4.94
CA VAL A 40 1.93 13.71 -4.61
C VAL A 40 3.38 13.52 -4.17
N VAL A 41 4.32 14.05 -4.97
CA VAL A 41 5.73 14.17 -4.57
C VAL A 41 5.79 15.26 -3.51
N LEU A 42 5.69 14.85 -2.25
CA LEU A 42 5.91 15.74 -1.12
C LEU A 42 7.35 16.25 -1.17
N ASN A 43 7.48 17.57 -1.20
CA ASN A 43 8.76 18.26 -1.26
C ASN A 43 9.45 18.21 0.12
N ASN A 44 10.29 17.20 0.34
CA ASN A 44 10.92 16.93 1.62
C ASN A 44 12.27 17.63 1.77
N ASN A 45 12.28 18.84 2.35
CA ASN A 45 13.49 19.43 2.95
C ASN A 45 13.65 19.05 4.44
N THR A 46 12.94 18.01 4.90
CA THR A 46 12.97 17.49 6.27
C THR A 46 12.89 15.97 6.29
N ASP A 47 13.80 15.30 5.57
CA ASP A 47 13.86 13.84 5.53
C ASP A 47 14.52 13.27 6.81
N ARG A 48 13.82 13.45 7.95
CA ARG A 48 14.21 12.79 9.21
C ARG A 48 13.94 11.30 9.10
N ALA A 49 14.86 10.48 9.59
CA ALA A 49 14.65 9.04 9.67
C ALA A 49 13.41 8.74 10.53
N LEU A 50 12.41 8.09 9.93
CA LEU A 50 11.22 7.64 10.65
C LEU A 50 11.61 6.56 11.67
N THR A 51 11.06 6.65 12.87
CA THR A 51 11.15 5.59 13.87
C THR A 51 10.45 4.32 13.37
N HIS A 52 10.69 3.19 14.04
CA HIS A 52 10.07 1.92 13.68
C HIS A 52 8.53 1.99 13.73
N ASP A 53 8.00 2.56 14.81
CA ASP A 53 6.56 2.69 15.05
C ASP A 53 5.89 3.64 14.06
N GLU A 54 6.60 4.70 13.62
CA GLU A 54 6.15 5.59 12.55
C GLU A 54 6.07 4.87 11.20
N LYS A 55 7.00 3.94 10.91
CA LYS A 55 6.95 3.11 9.69
C LYS A 55 5.77 2.13 9.71
N GLY A 56 5.52 1.47 10.84
CA GLY A 56 4.33 0.63 11.03
C GLY A 56 3.03 1.42 10.83
N THR A 57 2.91 2.56 11.51
CA THR A 57 1.77 3.48 11.38
C THR A 57 1.58 3.95 9.93
N ARG A 58 2.66 4.28 9.22
CA ARG A 58 2.62 4.70 7.81
C ARG A 58 2.13 3.57 6.90
N ALA A 59 2.53 2.32 7.14
CA ALA A 59 2.05 1.16 6.39
C ALA A 59 0.55 0.92 6.61
N GLU A 60 0.07 1.06 7.85
CA GLU A 60 -1.36 0.96 8.17
C GLU A 60 -2.17 2.07 7.50
N CYS A 61 -1.73 3.33 7.57
CA CYS A 61 -2.38 4.44 6.87
C CYS A 61 -2.42 4.21 5.34
N TYR A 62 -1.36 3.65 4.76
CA TYR A 62 -1.32 3.34 3.33
C TYR A 62 -2.34 2.23 2.96
N TRP A 63 -2.43 1.17 3.75
CA TRP A 63 -3.46 0.14 3.54
C TRP A 63 -4.89 0.67 3.73
N ALA A 64 -5.10 1.60 4.67
CA ALA A 64 -6.38 2.25 4.84
C ALA A 64 -6.79 3.06 3.60
N MET A 65 -5.87 3.85 3.04
CA MET A 65 -6.11 4.58 1.78
C MET A 65 -6.32 3.63 0.59
N ALA A 66 -5.52 2.56 0.48
CA ALA A 66 -5.67 1.55 -0.56
C ALA A 66 -7.03 0.83 -0.49
N THR A 67 -7.51 0.53 0.72
CA THR A 67 -8.84 -0.07 0.95
C THR A 67 -9.94 0.83 0.41
N ILE A 68 -9.90 2.14 0.70
CA ILE A 68 -10.88 3.12 0.19
C ILE A 68 -10.78 3.20 -1.34
N HIS A 69 -9.57 3.39 -1.88
CA HIS A 69 -9.33 3.61 -3.29
C HIS A 69 -9.77 2.42 -4.18
N LEU A 70 -9.60 1.20 -3.67
CA LEU A 70 -9.96 -0.05 -4.38
C LEU A 70 -11.37 -0.55 -4.03
N GLY A 71 -12.13 0.17 -3.19
CA GLY A 71 -13.48 -0.22 -2.79
C GLY A 71 -13.56 -1.52 -1.98
N PHE A 72 -12.49 -1.87 -1.25
CA PHE A 72 -12.43 -3.13 -0.51
C PHE A 72 -13.28 -3.10 0.76
N SER A 73 -14.00 -4.20 1.01
CA SER A 73 -14.71 -4.40 2.28
C SER A 73 -13.74 -4.43 3.45
N TYR A 74 -14.10 -3.80 4.57
CA TYR A 74 -13.33 -3.87 5.81
C TYR A 74 -13.13 -5.32 6.29
N ALA A 75 -14.09 -6.22 5.99
CA ALA A 75 -14.00 -7.64 6.32
C ALA A 75 -12.82 -8.34 5.62
N SER A 76 -12.44 -7.90 4.41
CA SER A 76 -11.28 -8.42 3.68
C SER A 76 -9.96 -8.21 4.44
N SER A 77 -9.92 -7.23 5.35
CA SER A 77 -8.74 -6.96 6.20
C SER A 77 -8.72 -7.77 7.50
N LYS A 78 -9.54 -8.81 7.66
CA LYS A 78 -9.60 -9.59 8.91
C LYS A 78 -8.31 -10.38 9.18
N ASN A 79 -7.72 -10.99 8.14
CA ASN A 79 -6.59 -11.93 8.22
C ASN A 79 -5.29 -11.37 7.57
N ILE A 80 -5.27 -10.07 7.26
CA ILE A 80 -4.14 -9.43 6.57
C ILE A 80 -2.87 -9.36 7.44
N PRO A 81 -2.92 -9.06 8.75
CA PRO A 81 -1.75 -9.17 9.64
C PRO A 81 -1.06 -10.54 9.59
N GLU A 82 -1.85 -11.61 9.68
CA GLU A 82 -1.37 -12.98 9.63
C GLU A 82 -0.73 -13.31 8.28
N LEU A 83 -1.36 -12.86 7.18
CA LEU A 83 -0.83 -13.01 5.83
C LEU A 83 0.50 -12.24 5.63
N PHE A 84 0.59 -11.00 6.10
CA PHE A 84 1.82 -10.21 5.98
C PHE A 84 2.98 -10.80 6.79
N THR A 85 2.70 -11.32 7.99
CA THR A 85 3.70 -12.02 8.81
C THR A 85 4.22 -13.28 8.08
N LEU A 86 3.34 -14.01 7.40
CA LEU A 86 3.71 -15.19 6.62
C LEU A 86 4.47 -14.86 5.31
N MET A 87 4.08 -13.77 4.64
CA MET A 87 4.72 -13.33 3.38
C MET A 87 6.10 -12.70 3.61
N PHE A 88 6.31 -12.03 4.74
CA PHE A 88 7.51 -11.25 5.04
C PHE A 88 8.05 -11.59 6.45
N PRO A 89 8.51 -12.83 6.69
CA PRO A 89 8.91 -13.32 8.01
C PRO A 89 10.17 -12.63 8.58
N ASP A 90 10.96 -11.99 7.71
CA ASP A 90 12.13 -11.17 8.04
C ASP A 90 11.77 -9.70 8.38
N SER A 91 10.58 -9.25 7.98
CA SER A 91 10.15 -7.87 8.14
C SER A 91 9.53 -7.63 9.51
N LYS A 92 10.28 -6.96 10.39
CA LYS A 92 9.74 -6.49 11.69
C LYS A 92 8.49 -5.60 11.53
N ILE A 93 8.39 -4.84 10.43
CA ILE A 93 7.20 -4.01 10.15
C ILE A 93 5.98 -4.89 9.84
N ALA A 94 6.16 -6.03 9.17
CA ALA A 94 5.07 -6.97 8.89
C ALA A 94 4.64 -7.73 10.15
N ALA A 95 5.59 -8.10 11.02
CA ALA A 95 5.31 -8.72 12.31
C ALA A 95 4.54 -7.80 13.28
N ASP A 96 4.87 -6.50 13.30
CA ASP A 96 4.21 -5.49 14.14
C ASP A 96 2.92 -4.91 13.50
N TYR A 97 2.57 -5.29 12.27
CA TYR A 97 1.37 -4.80 11.58
C TYR A 97 0.11 -5.37 12.24
N ALA A 98 -0.73 -4.51 12.82
CA ALA A 98 -1.88 -4.94 13.63
C ALA A 98 -3.25 -4.57 13.04
N MET A 99 -3.30 -3.92 11.88
CA MET A 99 -4.55 -3.36 11.36
C MET A 99 -5.49 -4.40 10.75
N LYS A 100 -6.45 -4.83 11.59
CA LYS A 100 -7.62 -5.62 11.21
C LYS A 100 -8.84 -4.73 10.94
N HIS A 101 -9.90 -5.34 10.41
CA HIS A 101 -11.21 -4.73 10.08
C HIS A 101 -11.71 -3.63 11.06
N ARG A 102 -11.62 -3.82 12.39
CA ARG A 102 -12.05 -2.80 13.38
C ARG A 102 -11.15 -1.56 13.39
N LYS A 103 -9.83 -1.77 13.47
CA LYS A 103 -8.84 -0.67 13.47
C LYS A 103 -8.90 0.10 12.15
N LEU A 104 -9.01 -0.63 11.03
CA LEU A 104 -9.22 -0.07 9.69
C LEU A 104 -10.48 0.81 9.61
N SER A 105 -11.63 0.28 10.02
CA SER A 105 -12.90 1.03 10.03
C SER A 105 -12.80 2.31 10.89
N TYR A 106 -12.18 2.22 12.07
CA TYR A 106 -11.94 3.37 12.95
C TYR A 106 -11.01 4.42 12.32
N VAL A 107 -9.86 4.00 11.76
CA VAL A 107 -8.91 4.90 11.10
C VAL A 107 -9.56 5.62 9.92
N ILE A 108 -10.33 4.91 9.08
CA ILE A 108 -11.02 5.50 7.94
C ILE A 108 -12.07 6.52 8.40
N SER A 109 -12.97 6.13 9.30
CA SER A 109 -14.11 6.97 9.72
C SER A 109 -13.71 8.12 10.65
N HIS A 110 -12.98 7.84 11.73
CA HIS A 110 -12.64 8.82 12.77
C HIS A 110 -11.28 9.47 12.54
N GLY A 111 -10.31 8.75 11.98
CA GLY A 111 -8.98 9.30 11.67
C GLY A 111 -9.01 10.22 10.45
N THR A 112 -9.57 9.75 9.33
CA THR A 112 -9.50 10.49 8.05
C THR A 112 -10.83 11.06 7.55
N GLY A 113 -11.98 10.52 7.97
CA GLY A 113 -13.29 10.98 7.49
C GLY A 113 -13.54 12.47 7.75
N HIS A 114 -13.24 12.95 8.96
CA HIS A 114 -13.36 14.37 9.30
C HIS A 114 -12.45 15.29 8.46
N PHE A 115 -11.29 14.80 8.00
CA PHE A 115 -10.42 15.57 7.11
C PHE A 115 -11.09 15.77 5.74
N PHE A 116 -11.57 14.69 5.12
CA PHE A 116 -12.21 14.75 3.81
C PHE A 116 -13.52 15.53 3.82
N ILE A 117 -14.35 15.38 4.87
CA ILE A 117 -15.58 16.18 5.03
C ILE A 117 -15.25 17.68 5.10
N ARG A 118 -14.22 18.05 5.87
CA ARG A 118 -13.79 19.45 5.98
C ARG A 118 -13.25 20.01 4.66
N GLU A 119 -12.51 19.22 3.89
CA GLU A 119 -11.99 19.66 2.59
C GLU A 119 -13.12 19.81 1.56
N LEU A 120 -14.04 18.84 1.49
CA LEU A 120 -15.26 18.92 0.68
C LEU A 120 -16.06 20.19 0.99
N VAL A 121 -16.30 20.51 2.27
CA VAL A 121 -17.02 21.72 2.67
C VAL A 121 -16.27 23.00 2.26
N LYS A 122 -14.93 23.05 2.38
CA LYS A 122 -14.16 24.20 1.89
C LYS A 122 -14.30 24.40 0.38
N ASP A 123 -14.34 23.31 -0.40
CA ASP A 123 -14.40 23.39 -1.86
C ASP A 123 -15.80 23.74 -2.35
N VAL A 124 -16.85 23.15 -1.76
CA VAL A 124 -18.25 23.56 -1.98
C VAL A 124 -18.46 25.05 -1.66
N ASN A 125 -17.86 25.56 -0.58
CA ASN A 125 -17.95 26.99 -0.21
C ASN A 125 -17.21 27.95 -1.16
N LYS A 126 -16.32 27.45 -2.03
CA LYS A 126 -15.66 28.25 -3.10
C LYS A 126 -16.42 28.20 -4.42
N ALA A 127 -17.28 27.20 -4.61
CA ALA A 127 -18.04 27.03 -5.84
C ALA A 127 -19.10 28.14 -5.96
N PRO A 128 -19.36 28.65 -7.19
CA PRO A 128 -20.38 29.68 -7.41
C PRO A 128 -21.81 29.18 -7.16
N SER A 129 -22.03 27.87 -7.29
CA SER A 129 -23.29 27.19 -7.02
C SER A 129 -23.02 25.71 -6.77
N TYR A 130 -23.94 25.02 -6.08
CA TYR A 130 -23.92 23.58 -5.93
C TYR A 130 -25.35 23.01 -5.94
N SER A 131 -25.45 21.73 -6.32
CA SER A 131 -26.68 20.95 -6.25
C SER A 131 -26.52 19.84 -5.21
N LEU A 132 -27.43 19.78 -4.25
CA LEU A 132 -27.55 18.69 -3.29
C LEU A 132 -28.66 17.74 -3.76
N LEU A 133 -28.28 16.51 -4.09
CA LEU A 133 -29.20 15.41 -4.35
C LEU A 133 -29.29 14.57 -3.06
N PHE A 134 -30.51 14.16 -2.70
CA PHE A 134 -30.76 13.27 -1.57
C PHE A 134 -31.64 12.10 -2.02
N ASP A 135 -31.40 10.92 -1.47
CA ASP A 135 -32.21 9.73 -1.67
C ASP A 135 -32.55 9.09 -0.32
N GLU A 136 -33.82 8.78 -0.09
CA GLU A 136 -34.33 8.19 1.14
C GLU A 136 -34.86 6.79 0.91
N THR A 137 -34.14 5.77 1.41
CA THR A 137 -34.62 4.39 1.30
C THR A 137 -35.56 4.05 2.45
N THR A 138 -36.86 4.00 2.16
CA THR A 138 -37.90 3.58 3.13
C THR A 138 -38.03 2.05 3.17
N ILE A 139 -36.97 1.37 3.59
CA ILE A 139 -37.03 -0.08 3.87
C ILE A 139 -37.97 -0.29 5.06
N VAL A 140 -38.89 -1.25 4.98
CA VAL A 140 -39.74 -1.67 6.11
C VAL A 140 -38.88 -2.44 7.11
N GLY A 141 -38.08 -1.71 7.90
CA GLY A 141 -37.06 -2.25 8.80
C GLY A 141 -36.46 -1.18 9.72
N VAL A 142 -35.65 -1.62 10.68
CA VAL A 142 -35.24 -0.84 11.87
C VAL A 142 -34.32 0.35 11.56
N ARG A 143 -33.75 0.45 10.35
CA ARG A 143 -32.77 1.49 9.99
C ARG A 143 -33.25 2.32 8.81
N LYS A 144 -33.43 3.62 9.04
CA LYS A 144 -33.57 4.62 7.97
C LYS A 144 -32.21 4.86 7.32
N GLN A 145 -32.19 5.05 6.01
CA GLN A 145 -31.02 5.45 5.23
C GLN A 145 -31.34 6.71 4.44
N LEU A 146 -30.42 7.67 4.47
CA LEU A 146 -30.44 8.91 3.73
C LEU A 146 -29.07 9.06 3.07
N ASP A 147 -29.03 8.96 1.75
CA ASP A 147 -27.82 9.11 0.96
C ASP A 147 -27.78 10.53 0.40
N LEU A 148 -26.61 11.19 0.51
CA LEU A 148 -26.40 12.57 0.07
C LEU A 148 -25.31 12.63 -0.99
N HIS A 149 -25.58 13.33 -2.11
CA HIS A 149 -24.64 13.51 -3.21
C HIS A 149 -24.57 14.99 -3.57
N ILE A 150 -23.38 15.59 -3.48
CA ILE A 150 -23.14 17.01 -3.78
C ILE A 150 -22.45 17.12 -5.15
N ARG A 151 -22.92 18.04 -6.00
CA ARG A 151 -22.26 18.44 -7.25
C ARG A 151 -22.02 19.94 -7.21
N TYR A 152 -20.80 20.39 -7.52
CA TYR A 152 -20.34 21.77 -7.42
C TYR A 152 -19.22 22.04 -8.44
#